data_AF-A0A957KF17-F1
#
_entry.id   AF-A0A957KF17-F1
#
_cell.length_a   1.000
_cell.length_b   1.000
_cell.length_c   1.000
_cell.angle_alpha   90.00
_cell.angle_beta   90.00
_cell.angle_gamma   90.00
#
_symmetry.space_group_name_H-M   'P 1'
#
loop_
_entity.id
_entity.type
_entity.pdbx_description
1 polymer ?
#
loop_
_entity_poly.entity_id
_entity_poly.type
_entity_poly.pdbx_seq_one_letter_code
_entity_poly.pdbx_strand_id
1 'polypeptide(L)'
;MRFTRMMLTGLGLLLLSGLLLACQDEGPTPTVAEAEETATVEPTEAAAATATTAPSATPRPTATPQPTPLAAGLVVNEQTLTEDGQFVVAQVVAPEPVWVLLLATDETGTVLGEVAVPAGVHEDLAIELDPYQATATLSVALYRDVGTEGVFEADLDEPLDVSQTVAIELDVPLPGITVSEQAVGEDGLLIIDSVIAVEPGWLALFADASGEPGDLLAFVPVKAGLNEAVPLFINRFVATTDLHAILYGDGGEVGRFEPEVDEPVQIGGATMAVSFTVTLPLDIFAYDQPAFDGQIVLERVVVPVEAWVAVYYDDDGGLGRVIGFAELDAGVNEQVVVPVETTLVTPILLITIHQDLGELGVFDFPGDDTLLSIDGQIPAPYELRTNPGNYLLTMDQPLGEDGTVIVPLVLIDLPGWVVVYADADGDLGEIVGFTEVGPGLLRDVSVQLDGASPGGTYHVVLHVDNAELGVFEPPAGEDGGNDIPFQRNRAVIRAPFTLLDADA
;
A
#
# COMPACT_ATOMS: atom_id res chain seq x y z
N MET A 1 21.30 -52.55 9.90
CA MET A 1 20.06 -53.25 9.49
C MET A 1 19.53 -52.50 8.27
N ARG A 2 19.82 -52.87 7.02
CA ARG A 2 19.23 -53.90 6.14
C ARG A 2 17.71 -53.79 5.90
N PHE A 3 17.40 -53.40 4.65
CA PHE A 3 16.16 -53.56 3.85
C PHE A 3 14.96 -52.68 4.30
N THR A 4 14.20 -51.99 3.43
CA THR A 4 13.70 -52.38 2.10
C THR A 4 13.27 -51.15 1.28
N ARG A 5 13.66 -51.08 0.00
CA ARG A 5 13.08 -50.23 -1.06
C ARG A 5 11.73 -50.81 -1.49
N MET A 6 10.73 -49.97 -1.75
CA MET A 6 9.58 -50.35 -2.57
C MET A 6 9.30 -49.26 -3.62
N MET A 7 9.56 -49.63 -4.87
CA MET A 7 9.08 -48.96 -6.08
C MET A 7 7.57 -49.16 -6.19
N LEU A 8 6.85 -48.16 -6.70
CA LEU A 8 5.66 -48.41 -7.52
C LEU A 8 5.60 -47.41 -8.69
N THR A 9 5.69 -47.98 -9.88
CA THR A 9 5.48 -47.42 -11.22
C THR A 9 4.02 -47.58 -11.65
N GLY A 10 3.48 -46.63 -12.41
CA GLY A 10 2.26 -46.78 -13.24
C GLY A 10 1.72 -45.40 -13.66
N LEU A 11 2.08 -44.84 -14.81
CA LEU A 11 1.53 -45.07 -16.16
C LEU A 11 0.09 -44.56 -16.34
N GLY A 12 -0.07 -43.49 -17.12
CA GLY A 12 -1.38 -42.93 -17.53
C GLY A 12 -1.23 -41.78 -18.53
N LEU A 13 -0.82 -42.09 -19.75
CA LEU A 13 -0.83 -41.22 -20.92
C LEU A 13 -2.22 -41.27 -21.58
N LEU A 14 -2.87 -40.13 -21.84
CA LEU A 14 -3.99 -40.06 -22.78
C LEU A 14 -4.06 -38.69 -23.47
N LEU A 15 -3.66 -38.70 -24.75
CA LEU A 15 -3.93 -37.68 -25.76
C LEU A 15 -5.43 -37.66 -26.09
N LEU A 16 -5.99 -36.47 -26.33
CA LEU A 16 -7.11 -36.32 -27.25
C LEU A 16 -6.99 -35.01 -28.06
N SER A 17 -6.89 -35.16 -29.37
CA SER A 17 -6.83 -34.11 -30.38
C SER A 17 -8.20 -33.94 -31.05
N GLY A 18 -8.58 -32.70 -31.35
CA GLY A 18 -9.20 -32.28 -32.62
C GLY A 18 -10.73 -32.40 -32.82
N LEU A 19 -11.36 -31.27 -33.19
CA LEU A 19 -12.19 -31.03 -34.41
C LEU A 19 -12.83 -29.61 -34.28
N LEU A 20 -12.44 -28.61 -35.09
CA LEU A 20 -13.04 -28.18 -36.38
C LEU A 20 -14.51 -27.71 -36.30
N LEU A 21 -14.76 -26.41 -36.52
CA LEU A 21 -15.74 -25.94 -37.51
C LEU A 21 -15.56 -24.46 -37.85
N ALA A 22 -15.49 -24.20 -39.16
CA ALA A 22 -15.40 -22.91 -39.81
C ALA A 22 -16.78 -22.32 -40.09
N CYS A 23 -16.88 -20.99 -40.17
CA CYS A 23 -17.92 -20.31 -40.95
C CYS A 23 -17.36 -19.03 -41.57
N GLN A 24 -17.37 -19.01 -42.90
CA GLN A 24 -17.24 -17.85 -43.78
C GLN A 24 -18.64 -17.25 -44.02
N ASP A 25 -18.72 -15.94 -44.23
CA ASP A 25 -19.75 -15.25 -45.05
C ASP A 25 -19.20 -13.83 -45.30
N GLU A 26 -18.63 -13.48 -46.46
CA GLU A 26 -19.27 -13.02 -47.72
C GLU A 26 -20.12 -11.73 -47.58
N GLY A 27 -19.67 -10.66 -48.27
CA GLY A 27 -20.26 -9.31 -48.29
C GLY A 27 -21.57 -9.17 -49.10
N PRO A 28 -22.03 -7.94 -49.45
CA PRO A 28 -21.33 -7.17 -50.49
C PRO A 28 -21.40 -5.62 -50.39
N THR A 29 -20.47 -4.99 -51.10
CA THR A 29 -20.50 -3.59 -51.58
C THR A 29 -21.53 -3.41 -52.71
N PRO A 30 -22.13 -2.21 -52.82
CA PRO A 30 -22.12 -1.48 -54.10
C PRO A 30 -21.85 0.02 -53.86
N THR A 31 -21.61 0.93 -54.80
CA THR A 31 -21.18 1.00 -56.20
C THR A 31 -21.29 2.49 -56.53
N VAL A 32 -20.25 3.07 -57.11
CA VAL A 32 -20.19 4.46 -57.58
C VAL A 32 -21.16 4.69 -58.75
N ALA A 33 -21.79 5.86 -58.82
CA ALA A 33 -22.35 6.39 -60.07
C ALA A 33 -22.04 7.90 -60.20
N GLU A 34 -21.54 8.24 -61.37
CA GLU A 34 -20.98 9.51 -61.81
C GLU A 34 -21.93 10.15 -62.85
N ALA A 35 -21.72 11.46 -63.07
CA ALA A 35 -21.97 12.25 -64.29
C ALA A 35 -23.30 13.03 -64.48
N GLU A 36 -23.10 14.36 -64.52
CA GLU A 36 -23.51 15.36 -65.53
C GLU A 36 -25.00 15.62 -65.84
N GLU A 37 -25.43 16.89 -65.73
CA GLU A 37 -25.78 17.69 -66.91
C GLU A 37 -25.90 19.21 -66.63
N THR A 38 -25.35 19.97 -67.57
CA THR A 38 -25.38 21.43 -67.80
C THR A 38 -26.76 22.01 -68.18
N ALA A 39 -27.02 23.28 -67.84
CA ALA A 39 -27.90 24.13 -68.64
C ALA A 39 -27.53 25.63 -68.55
N THR A 40 -27.12 26.17 -69.69
CA THR A 40 -26.88 27.58 -70.02
C THR A 40 -28.17 28.21 -70.53
N VAL A 41 -28.50 29.46 -70.13
CA VAL A 41 -29.30 30.37 -70.98
C VAL A 41 -28.79 31.81 -70.83
N GLU A 42 -28.63 32.44 -71.99
CA GLU A 42 -28.04 33.75 -72.28
C GLU A 42 -29.15 34.81 -72.58
N PRO A 43 -28.88 36.01 -73.14
CA PRO A 43 -29.15 37.34 -72.53
C PRO A 43 -30.35 38.09 -73.16
N THR A 44 -30.68 39.31 -72.68
CA THR A 44 -31.38 40.33 -73.50
C THR A 44 -31.04 41.77 -73.08
N GLU A 45 -30.82 42.59 -74.11
CA GLU A 45 -30.33 43.97 -74.20
C GLU A 45 -31.18 45.11 -73.59
N ALA A 46 -30.42 46.09 -73.09
CA ALA A 46 -30.46 47.54 -73.31
C ALA A 46 -31.74 48.27 -73.79
N ALA A 47 -32.05 49.36 -73.07
CA ALA A 47 -32.64 50.57 -73.64
C ALA A 47 -32.12 51.82 -72.91
N ALA A 48 -32.07 52.91 -73.67
CA ALA A 48 -31.16 54.05 -73.53
C ALA A 48 -31.60 55.16 -72.57
N ALA A 49 -30.62 56.03 -72.30
CA ALA A 49 -30.62 57.18 -71.41
C ALA A 49 -31.52 58.36 -71.81
N THR A 50 -31.86 59.20 -70.83
CA THR A 50 -32.07 60.65 -71.01
C THR A 50 -31.82 61.42 -69.70
N ALA A 51 -31.60 62.72 -69.82
CA ALA A 51 -30.63 63.51 -69.07
C ALA A 51 -31.13 64.30 -67.83
N THR A 52 -30.20 64.51 -66.91
CA THR A 52 -29.85 65.72 -66.12
C THR A 52 -30.93 66.60 -65.49
N THR A 53 -30.92 66.68 -64.15
CA THR A 53 -30.79 67.95 -63.36
C THR A 53 -30.16 67.66 -61.99
N ALA A 54 -29.37 68.60 -61.46
CA ALA A 54 -28.78 68.63 -60.11
C ALA A 54 -29.11 69.99 -59.47
N PRO A 55 -28.89 70.24 -58.15
CA PRO A 55 -28.76 69.33 -57.00
C PRO A 55 -29.76 69.70 -55.87
N SER A 56 -29.95 68.83 -54.87
CA SER A 56 -30.53 69.26 -53.59
C SER A 56 -29.94 68.45 -52.43
N ALA A 57 -29.32 69.18 -51.51
CA ALA A 57 -28.86 68.87 -50.15
C ALA A 57 -28.34 67.45 -49.86
N THR A 58 -27.03 67.37 -49.59
CA THR A 58 -26.36 66.25 -48.93
C THR A 58 -27.06 65.89 -47.60
N PRO A 59 -27.67 64.69 -47.46
CA PRO A 59 -28.03 64.18 -46.15
C PRO A 59 -26.75 63.82 -45.40
N ARG A 60 -26.66 64.30 -44.17
CA ARG A 60 -25.63 63.93 -43.19
C ARG A 60 -25.61 62.39 -43.05
N PRO A 61 -24.44 61.73 -43.02
CA PRO A 61 -24.37 60.29 -42.76
C PRO A 61 -25.08 60.01 -41.43
N THR A 62 -26.11 59.16 -41.49
CA THR A 62 -26.69 58.56 -40.29
C THR A 62 -25.64 57.62 -39.74
N ALA A 63 -25.27 57.78 -38.47
CA ALA A 63 -24.35 56.86 -37.81
C ALA A 63 -24.89 55.44 -38.01
N THR A 64 -24.05 54.53 -38.53
CA THR A 64 -24.31 53.10 -38.47
C THR A 64 -24.67 52.77 -37.03
N PRO A 65 -25.79 52.10 -36.73
CA PRO A 65 -26.08 51.69 -35.37
C PRO A 65 -24.87 50.90 -34.87
N GLN A 66 -24.25 51.39 -33.80
CA GLN A 66 -23.19 50.66 -33.13
C GLN A 66 -23.82 49.34 -32.68
N PRO A 67 -23.29 48.17 -33.08
CA PRO A 67 -23.83 46.90 -32.63
C PRO A 67 -23.91 46.93 -31.11
N THR A 68 -25.07 46.54 -30.56
CA THR A 68 -25.20 46.43 -29.11
C THR A 68 -24.19 45.38 -28.66
N PRO A 69 -23.27 45.70 -27.74
CA PRO A 69 -22.29 44.73 -27.29
C PRO A 69 -23.03 43.52 -26.71
N LEU A 70 -22.66 42.32 -27.18
CA LEU A 70 -23.13 41.07 -26.60
C LEU A 70 -22.71 41.06 -25.11
N ALA A 71 -23.59 40.70 -24.20
CA ALA A 71 -23.21 40.48 -22.80
C ALA A 71 -22.84 39.00 -22.63
N ALA A 72 -21.80 38.72 -21.85
CA ALA A 72 -21.45 37.34 -21.54
C ALA A 72 -22.62 36.62 -20.85
N GLY A 73 -22.82 35.36 -21.20
CA GLY A 73 -23.96 34.58 -20.71
C GLY A 73 -23.69 33.09 -20.80
N LEU A 74 -24.29 32.34 -19.87
CA LEU A 74 -24.12 30.92 -19.72
C LEU A 74 -25.47 30.30 -19.35
N VAL A 75 -25.84 29.21 -20.01
CA VAL A 75 -27.00 28.39 -19.68
C VAL A 75 -26.58 26.94 -19.65
N VAL A 76 -26.74 26.32 -18.48
CA VAL A 76 -26.46 24.92 -18.23
C VAL A 76 -27.70 24.28 -17.62
N ASN A 77 -28.04 23.08 -18.08
CA ASN A 77 -29.16 22.30 -17.55
C ASN A 77 -28.61 21.10 -16.75
N GLU A 78 -29.41 20.62 -15.79
CA GLU A 78 -29.15 19.33 -15.15
C GLU A 78 -29.14 18.23 -16.22
N GLN A 79 -28.19 17.31 -16.08
CA GLN A 79 -28.00 16.23 -17.02
C GLN A 79 -27.39 15.01 -16.34
N THR A 80 -27.58 13.86 -16.97
CA THR A 80 -26.92 12.62 -16.59
C THR A 80 -25.56 12.56 -17.28
N LEU A 81 -24.51 12.27 -16.52
CA LEU A 81 -23.17 12.04 -17.06
C LEU A 81 -22.96 10.53 -17.18
N THR A 82 -22.68 10.08 -18.40
CA THR A 82 -22.41 8.69 -18.73
C THR A 82 -20.90 8.44 -18.86
N GLU A 83 -20.51 7.20 -19.13
CA GLU A 83 -19.11 6.76 -19.20
C GLU A 83 -18.33 7.41 -20.35
N ASP A 84 -19.01 8.00 -21.34
CA ASP A 84 -18.40 8.77 -22.42
C ASP A 84 -17.90 10.16 -22.00
N GLY A 85 -18.17 10.58 -20.77
CA GLY A 85 -17.63 11.81 -20.19
C GLY A 85 -18.13 13.09 -20.88
N GLN A 86 -19.20 13.02 -21.67
CA GLN A 86 -19.69 14.16 -22.44
C GLN A 86 -20.65 15.01 -21.60
N PHE A 87 -20.25 16.25 -21.31
CA PHE A 87 -21.07 17.25 -20.64
C PHE A 87 -21.48 18.37 -21.58
N VAL A 88 -22.77 18.69 -21.64
CA VAL A 88 -23.30 19.68 -22.59
C VAL A 88 -23.66 20.99 -21.89
N VAL A 89 -23.07 22.09 -22.36
CA VAL A 89 -23.48 23.45 -22.03
C VAL A 89 -24.50 23.92 -23.06
N ALA A 90 -25.74 24.14 -22.62
CA ALA A 90 -26.87 24.42 -23.50
C ALA A 90 -26.67 25.71 -24.30
N GLN A 91 -26.10 26.76 -23.69
CA GLN A 91 -25.75 27.97 -24.41
C GLN A 91 -24.58 28.73 -23.77
N VAL A 92 -23.68 29.24 -24.61
CA VAL A 92 -22.63 30.19 -24.25
C VAL A 92 -22.76 31.43 -25.13
N VAL A 93 -22.82 32.59 -24.50
CA VAL A 93 -22.75 33.90 -25.17
C VAL A 93 -21.39 34.49 -24.87
N ALA A 94 -20.51 34.48 -25.86
CA ALA A 94 -19.12 34.89 -25.78
C ALA A 94 -18.95 36.26 -26.47
N PRO A 95 -18.80 37.37 -25.74
CA PRO A 95 -18.61 38.70 -26.36
C PRO A 95 -17.24 38.86 -27.04
N GLU A 96 -16.28 38.05 -26.59
CA GLU A 96 -14.89 37.91 -27.06
C GLU A 96 -14.51 36.41 -26.93
N PRO A 97 -13.34 35.95 -27.41
CA PRO A 97 -12.88 34.59 -27.13
C PRO A 97 -12.85 34.32 -25.61
N VAL A 98 -13.42 33.20 -25.20
CA VAL A 98 -13.51 32.77 -23.80
C VAL A 98 -13.20 31.29 -23.66
N TRP A 99 -12.83 30.87 -22.47
CA TRP A 99 -12.84 29.50 -22.00
C TRP A 99 -14.13 29.21 -21.24
N VAL A 100 -14.66 28.01 -21.41
CA VAL A 100 -15.68 27.43 -20.52
C VAL A 100 -14.99 26.36 -19.70
N LEU A 101 -14.99 26.52 -18.38
CA LEU A 101 -14.39 25.56 -17.46
C LEU A 101 -15.49 24.82 -16.70
N LEU A 102 -15.34 23.51 -16.56
CA LEU A 102 -16.05 22.67 -15.61
C LEU A 102 -15.17 22.53 -14.37
N LEU A 103 -15.66 23.02 -13.24
CA LEU A 103 -14.91 23.02 -11.98
C LEU A 103 -15.61 22.09 -11.00
N ALA A 104 -14.82 21.28 -10.29
CA ALA A 104 -15.29 20.56 -9.11
C ALA A 104 -15.78 21.55 -8.06
N THR A 105 -16.88 21.24 -7.37
CA THR A 105 -17.34 22.07 -6.23
C THR A 105 -16.70 21.62 -4.92
N ASP A 106 -15.40 21.41 -4.93
CA ASP A 106 -14.57 21.17 -3.76
C ASP A 106 -13.94 22.49 -3.26
N GLU A 107 -13.09 22.42 -2.24
CA GLU A 107 -12.42 23.62 -1.71
C GLU A 107 -11.40 24.22 -2.68
N THR A 108 -10.92 23.43 -3.64
CA THR A 108 -9.87 23.79 -4.58
C THR A 108 -10.38 24.36 -5.90
N GLY A 109 -11.62 24.06 -6.29
CA GLY A 109 -12.19 24.44 -7.57
C GLY A 109 -11.47 23.79 -8.75
N THR A 110 -11.09 22.52 -8.62
CA THR A 110 -10.28 21.80 -9.63
C THR A 110 -10.94 21.83 -11.01
N VAL A 111 -10.18 22.12 -12.06
CA VAL A 111 -10.66 22.06 -13.45
C VAL A 111 -10.79 20.59 -13.87
N LEU A 112 -12.02 20.17 -14.19
CA LEU A 112 -12.36 18.81 -14.62
C LEU A 112 -12.52 18.70 -16.14
N GLY A 113 -12.77 19.81 -16.82
CA GLY A 113 -12.89 19.89 -18.27
C GLY A 113 -12.87 21.34 -18.74
N GLU A 114 -12.38 21.58 -19.94
CA GLU A 114 -12.24 22.92 -20.52
C GLU A 114 -12.48 22.91 -22.03
N VAL A 115 -13.02 24.02 -22.55
CA VAL A 115 -13.16 24.20 -24.00
C VAL A 115 -13.03 25.69 -24.38
N ALA A 116 -12.27 25.95 -25.44
CA ALA A 116 -12.13 27.29 -26.02
C ALA A 116 -13.35 27.60 -26.89
N VAL A 117 -13.93 28.78 -26.68
CA VAL A 117 -15.14 29.24 -27.35
C VAL A 117 -14.87 30.58 -28.03
N PRO A 118 -14.89 30.64 -29.38
CA PRO A 118 -14.76 31.89 -30.11
C PRO A 118 -15.87 32.90 -29.78
N ALA A 119 -15.66 34.18 -30.06
CA ALA A 119 -16.72 35.19 -29.90
C ALA A 119 -17.98 34.84 -30.72
N GLY A 120 -19.15 34.91 -30.09
CA GLY A 120 -20.43 34.55 -30.72
C GLY A 120 -21.45 33.98 -29.74
N VAL A 121 -22.49 33.35 -30.28
CA VAL A 121 -23.45 32.52 -29.53
C VAL A 121 -23.24 31.09 -29.96
N HIS A 122 -23.03 30.21 -29.00
CA HIS A 122 -22.82 28.77 -29.20
C HIS A 122 -23.87 28.01 -28.41
N GLU A 123 -24.42 26.95 -29.00
CA GLU A 123 -25.43 26.09 -28.40
C GLU A 123 -24.93 24.65 -28.41
N ASP A 124 -25.41 23.86 -27.45
CA ASP A 124 -25.08 22.43 -27.32
C ASP A 124 -23.56 22.15 -27.33
N LEU A 125 -22.81 22.98 -26.60
CA LEU A 125 -21.36 22.88 -26.52
C LEU A 125 -20.98 21.68 -25.63
N ALA A 126 -20.41 20.64 -26.25
CA ALA A 126 -19.91 19.48 -25.55
C ALA A 126 -18.51 19.74 -24.97
N ILE A 127 -18.31 19.31 -23.73
CA ILE A 127 -17.07 19.39 -22.98
C ILE A 127 -16.79 17.99 -22.44
N GLU A 128 -15.60 17.48 -22.67
CA GLU A 128 -15.16 16.19 -22.14
C GLU A 128 -14.64 16.37 -20.72
N LEU A 129 -15.06 15.49 -19.81
CA LEU A 129 -14.48 15.34 -18.48
C LEU A 129 -14.40 13.86 -18.10
N ASP A 130 -13.57 13.55 -17.10
CA ASP A 130 -13.59 12.23 -16.46
C ASP A 130 -14.80 12.15 -15.50
N PRO A 131 -15.78 11.26 -15.75
CA PRO A 131 -16.94 11.11 -14.87
C PRO A 131 -16.56 10.61 -13.46
N TYR A 132 -15.44 9.90 -13.29
CA TYR A 132 -14.99 9.39 -11.99
C TYR A 132 -14.36 10.47 -11.10
N GLN A 133 -13.95 11.60 -11.70
CA GLN A 133 -13.48 12.78 -10.98
C GLN A 133 -14.59 13.82 -10.74
N ALA A 134 -15.79 13.60 -11.31
CA ALA A 134 -16.89 14.54 -11.18
C ALA A 134 -17.47 14.55 -9.77
N THR A 135 -17.80 15.75 -9.29
CA THR A 135 -18.55 15.94 -8.04
C THR A 135 -20.06 15.93 -8.34
N ALA A 136 -20.91 15.67 -7.32
CA ALA A 136 -22.37 15.64 -7.50
C ALA A 136 -22.96 16.97 -8.02
N THR A 137 -22.22 18.07 -7.84
CA THR A 137 -22.49 19.37 -8.42
C THR A 137 -21.24 19.89 -9.12
N LEU A 138 -21.38 20.46 -10.31
CA LEU A 138 -20.29 21.11 -11.03
C LEU A 138 -20.49 22.63 -11.05
N SER A 139 -19.41 23.40 -11.00
CA SER A 139 -19.42 24.83 -11.27
C SER A 139 -18.92 25.10 -12.68
N VAL A 140 -19.78 25.62 -13.54
CA VAL A 140 -19.43 26.01 -14.90
C VAL A 140 -19.13 27.50 -14.92
N ALA A 141 -17.94 27.90 -15.34
CA ALA A 141 -17.50 29.29 -15.31
C ALA A 141 -16.91 29.73 -16.65
N LEU A 142 -17.10 31.00 -16.99
CA LEU A 142 -16.45 31.61 -18.15
C LEU A 142 -15.17 32.34 -17.75
N TYR A 143 -14.11 32.13 -18.52
CA TYR A 143 -12.84 32.84 -18.38
C TYR A 143 -12.53 33.55 -19.68
N ARG A 144 -11.99 34.77 -19.62
CA ARG A 144 -11.49 35.47 -20.80
C ARG A 144 -10.19 34.80 -21.23
N ASP A 145 -10.10 34.44 -22.50
CA ASP A 145 -8.87 33.95 -23.14
C ASP A 145 -7.91 35.14 -23.33
N VAL A 146 -6.90 35.21 -22.47
CA VAL A 146 -5.89 36.27 -22.41
C VAL A 146 -4.50 35.65 -22.52
N GLY A 147 -3.84 35.94 -23.64
CA GLY A 147 -2.48 35.47 -23.86
C GLY A 147 -2.41 34.80 -25.21
N THR A 148 -2.23 33.48 -25.19
CA THR A 148 -2.15 32.67 -26.40
C THR A 148 -3.55 32.16 -26.77
N GLU A 149 -4.15 32.77 -27.80
CA GLU A 149 -5.50 32.41 -28.27
C GLU A 149 -5.66 30.89 -28.40
N GLY A 150 -6.66 30.33 -27.69
CA GLY A 150 -6.97 28.91 -27.68
C GLY A 150 -6.06 28.03 -26.83
N VAL A 151 -5.28 28.61 -25.91
CA VAL A 151 -4.53 27.88 -24.86
C VAL A 151 -5.02 28.36 -23.49
N PHE A 152 -5.44 27.44 -22.61
CA PHE A 152 -5.85 27.82 -21.27
C PHE A 152 -4.61 28.08 -20.40
N GLU A 153 -4.56 29.26 -19.80
CA GLU A 153 -3.41 29.80 -19.08
C GLU A 153 -3.90 30.31 -17.71
N ALA A 154 -4.02 29.43 -16.71
CA ALA A 154 -4.66 29.73 -15.41
C ALA A 154 -4.11 30.98 -14.66
N ASP A 155 -2.85 31.35 -14.88
CA ASP A 155 -2.23 32.54 -14.29
C ASP A 155 -2.53 33.85 -15.07
N LEU A 156 -3.02 33.75 -16.30
CA LEU A 156 -3.27 34.87 -17.23
C LEU A 156 -4.74 35.04 -17.57
N ASP A 157 -5.46 33.93 -17.78
CA ASP A 157 -6.88 33.93 -18.11
C ASP A 157 -7.71 34.45 -16.94
N GLU A 158 -8.54 35.46 -17.22
CA GLU A 158 -9.27 36.19 -16.18
C GLU A 158 -10.70 35.66 -16.05
N PRO A 159 -11.20 35.31 -14.85
CA PRO A 159 -12.58 34.90 -14.69
C PRO A 159 -13.55 36.02 -15.06
N LEU A 160 -14.59 35.67 -15.80
CA LEU A 160 -15.76 36.54 -16.00
C LEU A 160 -16.73 36.34 -14.84
N ASP A 161 -17.51 37.37 -14.51
CA ASP A 161 -18.57 37.31 -13.49
C ASP A 161 -19.83 36.60 -14.02
N VAL A 162 -19.60 35.43 -14.63
CA VAL A 162 -20.61 34.54 -15.23
C VAL A 162 -20.23 33.12 -14.88
N SER A 163 -20.96 32.56 -13.93
CA SER A 163 -20.87 31.15 -13.56
C SER A 163 -22.24 30.59 -13.20
N GLN A 164 -22.36 29.27 -13.30
CA GLN A 164 -23.56 28.55 -12.92
C GLN A 164 -23.16 27.23 -12.27
N THR A 165 -23.73 26.95 -11.10
CA THR A 165 -23.66 25.62 -10.47
C THR A 165 -24.80 24.75 -10.98
N VAL A 166 -24.51 23.48 -11.25
CA VAL A 166 -25.49 22.52 -11.77
C VAL A 166 -25.30 21.16 -11.10
N ALA A 167 -26.40 20.48 -10.76
CA ALA A 167 -26.37 19.11 -10.29
C ALA A 167 -26.25 18.15 -11.47
N ILE A 168 -25.48 17.08 -11.30
CA ILE A 168 -25.37 16.00 -12.27
C ILE A 168 -25.82 14.69 -11.63
N GLU A 169 -26.41 13.81 -12.45
CA GLU A 169 -26.67 12.42 -12.08
C GLU A 169 -25.60 11.54 -12.75
N LEU A 170 -24.83 10.78 -11.99
CA LEU A 170 -23.82 9.87 -12.54
C LEU A 170 -24.46 8.54 -12.90
N ASP A 171 -24.38 8.12 -14.17
CA ASP A 171 -24.83 6.80 -14.64
C ASP A 171 -23.64 6.02 -15.21
N VAL A 172 -22.71 5.68 -14.30
CA VAL A 172 -21.49 4.91 -14.58
C VAL A 172 -21.28 3.82 -13.52
N PRO A 173 -20.66 2.68 -13.86
CA PRO A 173 -20.32 1.67 -12.88
C PRO A 173 -19.24 2.21 -11.93
N LEU A 174 -19.60 2.47 -10.68
CA LEU A 174 -18.63 2.93 -9.69
C LEU A 174 -17.78 1.75 -9.18
N PRO A 175 -16.46 1.92 -9.03
CA PRO A 175 -15.64 0.95 -8.33
C PRO A 175 -16.08 0.86 -6.87
N GLY A 176 -15.88 -0.30 -6.26
CA GLY A 176 -16.31 -0.53 -4.90
C GLY A 176 -15.72 -1.79 -4.31
N ILE A 177 -15.46 -1.76 -3.01
CA ILE A 177 -15.05 -2.91 -2.23
C ILE A 177 -16.13 -3.16 -1.18
N THR A 178 -16.51 -4.41 -1.00
CA THR A 178 -17.40 -4.83 0.10
C THR A 178 -16.75 -6.00 0.80
N VAL A 179 -16.65 -5.90 2.11
CA VAL A 179 -16.04 -6.89 2.98
C VAL A 179 -16.75 -6.88 4.32
N SER A 180 -16.99 -8.08 4.85
CA SER A 180 -17.53 -8.30 6.18
C SER A 180 -16.41 -8.63 7.16
N GLU A 181 -16.62 -8.29 8.43
CA GLU A 181 -15.79 -8.78 9.53
C GLU A 181 -15.75 -10.32 9.52
N GLN A 182 -14.56 -10.88 9.72
CA GLN A 182 -14.38 -12.32 9.67
C GLN A 182 -13.22 -12.78 10.55
N ALA A 183 -13.27 -14.03 10.97
CA ALA A 183 -12.14 -14.69 11.60
C ALA A 183 -11.20 -15.22 10.52
N VAL A 184 -9.90 -14.99 10.70
CA VAL A 184 -8.84 -15.54 9.85
C VAL A 184 -8.35 -16.84 10.47
N GLY A 185 -8.29 -17.91 9.69
CA GLY A 185 -7.80 -19.20 10.14
C GLY A 185 -6.27 -19.28 10.23
N GLU A 186 -5.76 -20.43 10.69
CA GLU A 186 -4.33 -20.74 10.63
C GLU A 186 -3.77 -20.85 9.21
N ASP A 187 -4.61 -20.87 8.19
CA ASP A 187 -4.21 -20.83 6.78
C ASP A 187 -4.01 -19.40 6.25
N GLY A 188 -4.38 -18.38 7.04
CA GLY A 188 -4.27 -16.97 6.63
C GLY A 188 -5.24 -16.58 5.52
N LEU A 189 -6.28 -17.38 5.25
CA LEU A 189 -7.25 -17.07 4.20
C LEU A 189 -8.24 -15.99 4.68
N LEU A 190 -8.40 -14.97 3.84
CA LEU A 190 -9.36 -13.89 4.00
C LEU A 190 -10.16 -13.75 2.70
N ILE A 191 -11.48 -13.58 2.79
CA ILE A 191 -12.36 -13.42 1.63
C ILE A 191 -12.95 -12.01 1.60
N ILE A 192 -12.73 -11.28 0.51
CA ILE A 192 -13.47 -10.05 0.22
C ILE A 192 -14.77 -10.42 -0.47
N ASP A 193 -15.90 -9.93 0.05
CA ASP A 193 -17.24 -10.32 -0.41
C ASP A 193 -17.42 -9.97 -1.89
N SER A 194 -17.07 -8.74 -2.27
CA SER A 194 -17.02 -8.35 -3.67
C SER A 194 -16.11 -7.15 -3.95
N VAL A 195 -15.56 -7.11 -5.15
CA VAL A 195 -14.85 -5.96 -5.72
C VAL A 195 -15.45 -5.64 -7.09
N ILE A 196 -15.90 -4.40 -7.27
CA ILE A 196 -16.26 -3.85 -8.58
C ILE A 196 -15.05 -3.04 -9.05
N ALA A 197 -14.45 -3.43 -10.17
CA ALA A 197 -13.38 -2.68 -10.81
C ALA A 197 -13.86 -2.18 -12.18
N VAL A 198 -13.57 -0.93 -12.53
CA VAL A 198 -13.94 -0.38 -13.84
C VAL A 198 -13.06 -0.98 -14.93
N GLU A 199 -11.77 -1.08 -14.65
CA GLU A 199 -10.74 -1.69 -15.49
C GLU A 199 -10.11 -2.90 -14.76
N PRO A 200 -9.35 -3.77 -15.45
CA PRO A 200 -8.50 -4.74 -14.77
C PRO A 200 -7.52 -4.04 -13.81
N GLY A 201 -7.22 -4.69 -12.69
CA GLY A 201 -6.41 -4.08 -11.65
C GLY A 201 -6.03 -5.05 -10.56
N TRP A 202 -5.69 -4.50 -9.40
CA TRP A 202 -5.24 -5.25 -8.23
C TRP A 202 -6.04 -4.86 -7.00
N LEU A 203 -6.44 -5.84 -6.22
CA LEU A 203 -6.87 -5.62 -4.85
C LEU A 203 -5.68 -5.92 -3.94
N ALA A 204 -5.26 -4.95 -3.14
CA ALA A 204 -4.19 -5.09 -2.17
C ALA A 204 -4.73 -4.93 -0.74
N LEU A 205 -4.18 -5.71 0.19
CA LEU A 205 -4.46 -5.67 1.61
C LEU A 205 -3.24 -5.21 2.38
N PHE A 206 -3.46 -4.28 3.31
CA PHE A 206 -2.43 -3.71 4.16
C PHE A 206 -2.80 -3.91 5.63
N ALA A 207 -1.76 -4.06 6.45
CA ALA A 207 -1.88 -3.90 7.89
C ALA A 207 -2.27 -2.45 8.22
N ASP A 208 -2.80 -2.23 9.42
CA ASP A 208 -3.05 -0.89 9.95
C ASP A 208 -1.77 -0.32 10.56
N ALA A 209 -1.48 0.93 10.21
CA ALA A 209 -0.45 1.75 10.80
C ALA A 209 -1.09 3.03 11.34
N SER A 210 -1.70 2.94 12.54
CA SER A 210 -2.32 4.07 13.23
C SER A 210 -3.52 4.67 12.49
N GLY A 211 -4.39 3.81 11.94
CA GLY A 211 -5.57 4.20 11.18
C GLY A 211 -5.34 4.39 9.68
N GLU A 212 -4.08 4.30 9.22
CA GLU A 212 -3.69 4.41 7.81
C GLU A 212 -3.14 3.07 7.30
N PRO A 213 -3.13 2.83 5.98
CA PRO A 213 -2.48 1.66 5.39
C PRO A 213 -0.97 1.60 5.73
N GLY A 214 -0.54 0.49 6.31
CA GLY A 214 0.85 0.17 6.65
C GLY A 214 1.48 -0.82 5.68
N ASP A 215 2.03 -1.92 6.21
CA ASP A 215 2.71 -2.93 5.40
C ASP A 215 1.76 -3.74 4.52
N LEU A 216 2.18 -4.01 3.28
CA LEU A 216 1.45 -4.87 2.35
C LEU A 216 1.44 -6.32 2.83
N LEU A 217 0.25 -6.87 3.05
CA LEU A 217 0.05 -8.25 3.52
C LEU A 217 -0.21 -9.24 2.39
N ALA A 218 -0.99 -8.82 1.39
CA ALA A 218 -1.38 -9.65 0.26
C ALA A 218 -1.90 -8.80 -0.90
N PHE A 219 -1.89 -9.34 -2.10
CA PHE A 219 -2.55 -8.74 -3.27
C PHE A 219 -3.08 -9.84 -4.21
N VAL A 220 -4.07 -9.50 -5.02
CA VAL A 220 -4.71 -10.41 -5.98
C VAL A 220 -5.22 -9.64 -7.20
N PRO A 221 -5.09 -10.17 -8.42
CA PRO A 221 -5.60 -9.49 -9.60
C PRO A 221 -7.13 -9.56 -9.63
N VAL A 222 -7.76 -8.46 -10.01
CA VAL A 222 -9.21 -8.35 -10.22
C VAL A 222 -9.49 -8.00 -11.68
N LYS A 223 -10.59 -8.53 -12.21
CA LYS A 223 -11.02 -8.23 -13.57
C LYS A 223 -11.94 -7.01 -13.57
N ALA A 224 -12.03 -6.32 -14.70
CA ALA A 224 -13.09 -5.36 -14.92
C ALA A 224 -14.47 -6.00 -14.68
N GLY A 225 -15.37 -5.24 -14.07
CA GLY A 225 -16.67 -5.66 -13.58
C GLY A 225 -16.67 -6.19 -12.15
N LEU A 226 -17.69 -7.00 -11.84
CA LEU A 226 -17.90 -7.60 -10.51
C LEU A 226 -17.01 -8.84 -10.33
N ASN A 227 -16.25 -8.86 -9.24
CA ASN A 227 -15.49 -9.98 -8.73
C ASN A 227 -16.11 -10.37 -7.38
N GLU A 228 -16.59 -11.60 -7.23
CA GLU A 228 -17.22 -12.08 -5.99
C GLU A 228 -16.30 -13.05 -5.26
N ALA A 229 -16.36 -13.04 -3.93
CA ALA A 229 -15.64 -13.96 -3.04
C ALA A 229 -14.13 -14.04 -3.38
N VAL A 230 -13.48 -12.88 -3.39
CA VAL A 230 -12.08 -12.73 -3.79
C VAL A 230 -11.17 -13.22 -2.66
N PRO A 231 -10.37 -14.28 -2.85
CA PRO A 231 -9.53 -14.83 -1.79
C PRO A 231 -8.16 -14.15 -1.73
N LEU A 232 -7.71 -13.82 -0.52
CA LEU A 232 -6.35 -13.37 -0.23
C LEU A 232 -5.74 -14.23 0.87
N PHE A 233 -4.46 -14.59 0.71
CA PHE A 233 -3.69 -15.29 1.74
C PHE A 233 -2.75 -14.28 2.38
N ILE A 234 -3.06 -13.87 3.62
CA ILE A 234 -2.27 -12.89 4.35
C ILE A 234 -1.20 -13.57 5.21
N ASN A 235 -0.05 -12.91 5.37
CA ASN A 235 0.90 -13.28 6.39
C ASN A 235 0.40 -12.85 7.78
N ARG A 236 -0.31 -13.74 8.47
CA ARG A 236 -0.90 -13.44 9.79
C ARG A 236 0.11 -13.09 10.89
N PHE A 237 1.40 -13.38 10.69
CA PHE A 237 2.44 -13.12 11.70
C PHE A 237 2.85 -11.65 11.75
N VAL A 238 2.54 -10.88 10.71
CA VAL A 238 2.78 -9.44 10.61
C VAL A 238 1.50 -8.64 10.39
N ALA A 239 0.34 -9.32 10.41
CA ALA A 239 -0.96 -8.67 10.28
C ALA A 239 -1.43 -8.09 11.62
N THR A 240 -2.15 -6.97 11.51
CA THR A 240 -2.95 -6.33 12.55
C THR A 240 -4.40 -6.83 12.52
N THR A 241 -5.19 -6.48 13.55
CA THR A 241 -6.64 -6.76 13.58
C THR A 241 -7.44 -5.83 12.71
N ASP A 242 -7.02 -4.57 12.58
CA ASP A 242 -7.57 -3.62 11.62
C ASP A 242 -6.79 -3.75 10.31
N LEU A 243 -7.47 -3.86 9.18
CA LEU A 243 -6.87 -4.02 7.86
C LEU A 243 -7.45 -3.00 6.88
N HIS A 244 -6.67 -2.67 5.86
CA HIS A 244 -7.08 -1.77 4.77
C HIS A 244 -7.04 -2.50 3.43
N ALA A 245 -8.17 -2.53 2.73
CA ALA A 245 -8.26 -3.01 1.35
C ALA A 245 -8.25 -1.81 0.39
N ILE A 246 -7.35 -1.82 -0.59
CA ILE A 246 -7.22 -0.75 -1.58
C ILE A 246 -7.31 -1.35 -2.98
N LEU A 247 -8.09 -0.71 -3.85
CA LEU A 247 -8.17 -1.06 -5.27
C LEU A 247 -7.16 -0.22 -6.06
N TYR A 248 -6.31 -0.89 -6.83
CA TYR A 248 -5.30 -0.32 -7.72
C TYR A 248 -5.65 -0.61 -9.18
N GLY A 249 -5.29 0.33 -10.07
CA GLY A 249 -5.22 0.04 -11.50
C GLY A 249 -4.05 -0.88 -11.84
N ASP A 250 -4.09 -1.53 -13.01
CA ASP A 250 -2.94 -2.27 -13.58
C ASP A 250 -2.17 -1.32 -14.50
N GLY A 251 -1.31 -0.51 -13.91
CA GLY A 251 -0.38 0.37 -14.61
C GLY A 251 0.84 -0.41 -15.11
N GLY A 252 1.83 0.30 -15.65
CA GLY A 252 3.15 -0.29 -15.91
C GLY A 252 3.16 -1.57 -16.78
N GLU A 253 3.70 -2.65 -16.23
CA GLU A 253 3.76 -3.97 -16.86
C GLU A 253 2.46 -4.75 -16.61
N VAL A 254 1.61 -4.81 -17.64
CA VAL A 254 0.32 -5.52 -17.61
C VAL A 254 0.40 -6.90 -16.94
N GLY A 255 -0.39 -7.09 -15.89
CA GLY A 255 -0.49 -8.34 -15.15
C GLY A 255 0.62 -8.58 -14.14
N ARG A 256 1.39 -7.54 -13.78
CA ARG A 256 2.34 -7.52 -12.67
C ARG A 256 1.92 -6.45 -11.67
N PHE A 257 1.82 -6.81 -10.39
CA PHE A 257 1.57 -5.81 -9.35
C PHE A 257 2.86 -5.05 -9.02
N GLU A 258 2.77 -3.73 -9.08
CA GLU A 258 3.88 -2.80 -9.03
C GLU A 258 3.48 -1.63 -8.12
N PRO A 259 3.51 -1.77 -6.78
CA PRO A 259 2.88 -0.80 -5.87
C PRO A 259 3.45 0.64 -5.93
N GLU A 260 4.61 0.84 -6.55
CA GLU A 260 5.22 2.15 -6.79
C GLU A 260 4.80 2.79 -8.14
N VAL A 261 4.19 1.99 -9.03
CA VAL A 261 3.80 2.37 -10.40
C VAL A 261 2.28 2.28 -10.58
N ASP A 262 1.66 1.27 -10.00
CA ASP A 262 0.22 1.09 -9.93
C ASP A 262 -0.37 2.16 -9.02
N GLU A 263 -1.24 2.98 -9.58
CA GLU A 263 -1.92 4.05 -8.84
C GLU A 263 -3.22 3.50 -8.22
N PRO A 264 -3.53 3.89 -6.96
CA PRO A 264 -4.82 3.60 -6.37
C PRO A 264 -5.95 4.20 -7.21
N VAL A 265 -7.03 3.43 -7.40
CA VAL A 265 -8.23 3.91 -8.07
C VAL A 265 -8.85 5.03 -7.24
N GLN A 266 -9.17 6.17 -7.87
CA GLN A 266 -9.75 7.32 -7.20
C GLN A 266 -11.19 7.60 -7.65
N ILE A 267 -12.02 8.08 -6.72
CA ILE A 267 -13.38 8.57 -6.99
C ILE A 267 -13.54 9.93 -6.31
N GLY A 268 -13.82 10.97 -7.11
CA GLY A 268 -13.89 12.35 -6.62
C GLY A 268 -12.62 12.79 -5.87
N GLY A 269 -11.45 12.37 -6.36
CA GLY A 269 -10.14 12.61 -5.74
C GLY A 269 -9.83 11.79 -4.47
N ALA A 270 -10.73 10.93 -3.99
CA ALA A 270 -10.49 10.05 -2.84
C ALA A 270 -10.10 8.64 -3.29
N THR A 271 -9.14 8.02 -2.61
CA THR A 271 -8.73 6.62 -2.89
C THR A 271 -9.87 5.65 -2.58
N MET A 272 -10.10 4.69 -3.48
CA MET A 272 -10.99 3.56 -3.26
C MET A 272 -10.36 2.58 -2.27
N ALA A 273 -10.59 2.85 -0.99
CA ALA A 273 -10.14 2.04 0.12
C ALA A 273 -11.30 1.71 1.07
N VAL A 274 -11.23 0.54 1.71
CA VAL A 274 -12.14 0.12 2.78
C VAL A 274 -11.33 -0.46 3.93
N SER A 275 -11.53 0.09 5.13
CA SER A 275 -10.98 -0.45 6.37
C SER A 275 -11.99 -1.39 7.03
N PHE A 276 -11.52 -2.49 7.61
CA PHE A 276 -12.35 -3.48 8.27
C PHE A 276 -11.56 -4.26 9.32
N THR A 277 -12.25 -4.89 10.26
CA THR A 277 -11.61 -5.65 11.34
C THR A 277 -11.66 -7.15 11.09
N VAL A 278 -10.62 -7.86 11.49
CA VAL A 278 -10.54 -9.32 11.50
C VAL A 278 -10.24 -9.86 12.89
N THR A 279 -10.71 -11.07 13.17
CA THR A 279 -10.26 -11.83 14.35
C THR A 279 -9.12 -12.76 13.95
N LEU A 280 -7.92 -12.50 14.44
CA LEU A 280 -6.75 -13.37 14.24
C LEU A 280 -6.77 -14.55 15.24
N PRO A 281 -6.17 -15.70 14.90
CA PRO A 281 -6.07 -16.82 15.82
C PRO A 281 -5.14 -16.48 16.99
N LEU A 282 -5.36 -17.11 18.14
CA LEU A 282 -4.44 -17.00 19.29
C LEU A 282 -3.03 -17.40 18.84
N ASP A 283 -2.06 -16.57 19.17
CA ASP A 283 -0.65 -16.81 18.85
C ASP A 283 0.24 -16.22 19.93
N ILE A 284 1.32 -16.92 20.27
CA ILE A 284 2.37 -16.43 21.18
C ILE A 284 3.69 -16.70 20.48
N PHE A 285 4.48 -15.65 20.30
CA PHE A 285 5.82 -15.74 19.75
C PHE A 285 6.81 -15.07 20.70
N ALA A 286 7.86 -15.80 21.06
CA ALA A 286 8.99 -15.31 21.84
C ALA A 286 10.28 -15.99 21.34
N TYR A 287 11.42 -15.32 21.48
CA TYR A 287 12.70 -16.02 21.38
C TYR A 287 13.04 -16.66 22.72
N ASP A 288 13.66 -17.86 22.67
CA ASP A 288 14.29 -18.44 23.85
C ASP A 288 15.28 -17.43 24.44
N GLN A 289 15.11 -17.12 25.73
CA GLN A 289 15.84 -16.03 26.39
C GLN A 289 15.92 -16.29 27.90
N PRO A 290 17.03 -15.93 28.57
CA PRO A 290 17.08 -15.85 30.02
C PRO A 290 16.07 -14.83 30.55
N ALA A 291 15.67 -15.00 31.80
CA ALA A 291 15.03 -13.93 32.54
C ALA A 291 16.09 -12.90 32.94
N PHE A 292 16.23 -11.83 32.14
CA PHE A 292 17.13 -10.71 32.44
C PHE A 292 16.42 -9.69 33.31
N ASP A 293 17.12 -9.15 34.32
CA ASP A 293 16.60 -8.14 35.26
C ASP A 293 15.21 -8.46 35.86
N GLY A 294 14.89 -9.75 35.98
CA GLY A 294 13.61 -10.20 36.51
C GLY A 294 12.43 -10.02 35.56
N GLN A 295 12.67 -10.07 34.25
CA GLN A 295 11.63 -10.05 33.23
C GLN A 295 11.97 -10.96 32.05
N ILE A 296 10.95 -11.31 31.27
CA ILE A 296 11.05 -11.87 29.93
C ILE A 296 10.27 -10.98 28.96
N VAL A 297 10.55 -11.08 27.67
CA VAL A 297 9.84 -10.33 26.61
C VAL A 297 9.21 -11.31 25.63
N LEU A 298 7.91 -11.18 25.39
CA LEU A 298 7.22 -11.89 24.32
C LEU A 298 7.21 -10.96 23.11
N GLU A 299 7.70 -11.44 21.97
CA GLU A 299 7.77 -10.63 20.75
C GLU A 299 6.37 -10.21 20.31
N ARG A 300 5.44 -11.16 20.37
CA ARG A 300 4.07 -10.96 19.93
C ARG A 300 3.12 -11.89 20.66
N VAL A 301 1.99 -11.36 21.07
CA VAL A 301 0.85 -12.11 21.60
C VAL A 301 -0.41 -11.65 20.90
N VAL A 302 -1.10 -12.57 20.24
CA VAL A 302 -2.42 -12.31 19.64
C VAL A 302 -3.47 -12.97 20.49
N VAL A 303 -4.45 -12.21 20.96
CA VAL A 303 -5.53 -12.71 21.82
C VAL A 303 -6.87 -12.11 21.38
N PRO A 304 -7.96 -12.89 21.26
CA PRO A 304 -9.23 -12.37 20.73
C PRO A 304 -10.05 -11.55 21.75
N VAL A 305 -9.59 -11.43 22.99
CA VAL A 305 -10.31 -10.83 24.12
C VAL A 305 -9.30 -10.15 25.06
N GLU A 306 -9.79 -9.24 25.90
CA GLU A 306 -9.03 -8.72 27.05
C GLU A 306 -8.54 -9.88 27.92
N ALA A 307 -7.26 -9.86 28.25
CA ALA A 307 -6.60 -11.03 28.82
C ALA A 307 -5.35 -10.69 29.62
N TRP A 308 -4.81 -11.71 30.27
CA TRP A 308 -3.50 -11.72 30.88
C TRP A 308 -2.64 -12.79 30.23
N VAL A 309 -1.39 -12.46 29.92
CA VAL A 309 -0.36 -13.50 29.79
C VAL A 309 0.15 -13.88 31.17
N ALA A 310 0.16 -15.17 31.47
CA ALA A 310 0.68 -15.70 32.73
C ALA A 310 1.84 -16.67 32.47
N VAL A 311 2.91 -16.49 33.24
CA VAL A 311 4.15 -17.26 33.17
C VAL A 311 4.22 -18.19 34.36
N TYR A 312 4.29 -19.48 34.09
CA TYR A 312 4.39 -20.54 35.08
C TYR A 312 5.81 -21.09 35.11
N TYR A 313 6.29 -21.42 36.32
CA TYR A 313 7.45 -22.31 36.41
C TYR A 313 7.05 -23.72 35.96
N ASP A 314 8.00 -24.45 35.37
CA ASP A 314 7.81 -25.83 34.93
C ASP A 314 7.83 -26.81 36.12
N ASP A 315 6.70 -27.47 36.38
CA ASP A 315 6.54 -28.49 37.42
C ASP A 315 6.46 -29.88 36.77
N ASP A 316 7.63 -30.43 36.43
CA ASP A 316 7.75 -31.74 35.77
C ASP A 316 6.93 -31.85 34.45
N GLY A 317 6.92 -30.81 33.63
CA GLY A 317 6.16 -30.69 32.38
C GLY A 317 4.72 -30.20 32.55
N GLY A 318 4.31 -29.89 33.79
CA GLY A 318 3.01 -29.31 34.11
C GLY A 318 3.08 -27.84 34.49
N LEU A 319 1.93 -27.17 34.46
CA LEU A 319 1.78 -25.81 34.99
C LEU A 319 2.00 -25.81 36.50
N GLY A 320 3.10 -25.21 36.95
CA GLY A 320 3.40 -25.00 38.36
C GLY A 320 2.64 -23.80 38.95
N ARG A 321 3.35 -22.94 39.67
CA ARG A 321 2.85 -21.65 40.18
C ARG A 321 3.11 -20.56 39.14
N VAL A 322 2.18 -19.62 39.01
CA VAL A 322 2.42 -18.35 38.29
C VAL A 322 3.55 -17.58 38.97
N ILE A 323 4.60 -17.28 38.22
CA ILE A 323 5.77 -16.51 38.66
C ILE A 323 5.81 -15.10 38.05
N GLY A 324 4.98 -14.82 37.06
CA GLY A 324 4.89 -13.54 36.37
C GLY A 324 3.61 -13.42 35.55
N PHE A 325 3.15 -12.20 35.30
CA PHE A 325 1.99 -11.92 34.46
C PHE A 325 2.05 -10.50 33.91
N ALA A 326 1.37 -10.26 32.78
CA ALA A 326 1.18 -8.95 32.19
C ALA A 326 -0.20 -8.87 31.52
N GLU A 327 -0.78 -7.68 31.50
CA GLU A 327 -2.05 -7.38 30.84
C GLU A 327 -1.89 -7.41 29.32
N LEU A 328 -2.95 -7.79 28.62
CA LEU A 328 -3.04 -7.83 27.16
C LEU A 328 -4.36 -7.20 26.73
N ASP A 329 -4.28 -6.27 25.78
CA ASP A 329 -5.45 -5.79 25.07
C ASP A 329 -5.96 -6.87 24.10
N ALA A 330 -7.25 -6.85 23.76
CA ALA A 330 -7.74 -7.66 22.66
C ALA A 330 -7.05 -7.28 21.33
N GLY A 331 -6.60 -8.28 20.58
CA GLY A 331 -5.91 -8.12 19.30
C GLY A 331 -4.42 -8.46 19.39
N VAL A 332 -3.59 -7.67 18.70
CA VAL A 332 -2.14 -7.87 18.62
C VAL A 332 -1.44 -7.04 19.69
N ASN A 333 -0.64 -7.70 20.51
CA ASN A 333 0.23 -7.09 21.51
C ASN A 333 1.68 -7.39 21.14
N GLU A 334 2.52 -6.37 21.02
CA GLU A 334 3.93 -6.51 20.63
C GLU A 334 4.87 -6.14 21.78
N GLN A 335 6.04 -6.79 21.84
CA GLN A 335 7.07 -6.51 22.84
C GLN A 335 6.55 -6.54 24.29
N VAL A 336 5.72 -7.53 24.61
CA VAL A 336 5.09 -7.68 25.93
C VAL A 336 6.15 -8.03 26.96
N VAL A 337 6.46 -7.08 27.84
CA VAL A 337 7.38 -7.27 28.96
C VAL A 337 6.64 -7.91 30.13
N VAL A 338 7.09 -9.09 30.56
CA VAL A 338 6.49 -9.82 31.68
C VAL A 338 7.47 -9.90 32.84
N PRO A 339 7.23 -9.18 33.96
CA PRO A 339 8.02 -9.34 35.18
C PRO A 339 7.87 -10.76 35.73
N VAL A 340 8.97 -11.36 36.18
CA VAL A 340 9.02 -12.72 36.73
C VAL A 340 9.79 -12.79 38.05
N GLU A 341 9.34 -13.66 38.95
CA GLU A 341 10.04 -13.99 40.19
C GLU A 341 11.29 -14.84 39.88
N THR A 342 12.45 -14.18 39.76
CA THR A 342 13.72 -14.80 39.33
C THR A 342 14.13 -16.03 40.15
N THR A 343 13.78 -16.08 41.43
CA THR A 343 14.10 -17.22 42.31
C THR A 343 13.34 -18.50 41.96
N LEU A 344 12.31 -18.39 41.12
CA LEU A 344 11.48 -19.51 40.67
C LEU A 344 11.59 -19.79 39.16
N VAL A 345 12.47 -19.08 38.45
CA VAL A 345 12.70 -19.31 37.02
C VAL A 345 13.35 -20.68 36.82
N THR A 346 12.65 -21.55 36.09
CA THR A 346 13.11 -22.87 35.66
C THR A 346 13.72 -22.82 34.26
N PRO A 347 14.50 -23.84 33.83
CA PRO A 347 15.06 -23.91 32.47
C PRO A 347 14.03 -23.85 31.34
N ILE A 348 12.80 -24.26 31.62
CA ILE A 348 11.62 -24.12 30.77
C ILE A 348 10.60 -23.32 31.57
N LEU A 349 9.98 -22.33 30.96
CA LEU A 349 8.79 -21.66 31.46
C LEU A 349 7.60 -22.04 30.59
N LEU A 350 6.43 -22.14 31.20
CA LEU A 350 5.18 -22.42 30.50
C LEU A 350 4.33 -21.17 30.50
N ILE A 351 3.99 -20.68 29.32
CA ILE A 351 3.25 -19.43 29.14
C ILE A 351 1.85 -19.75 28.64
N THR A 352 0.84 -19.16 29.27
CA THR A 352 -0.55 -19.37 28.90
C THR A 352 -1.34 -18.08 29.05
N ILE A 353 -2.53 -18.04 28.46
CA ILE A 353 -3.41 -16.88 28.50
C ILE A 353 -4.54 -17.14 29.48
N HIS A 354 -4.77 -16.19 30.38
CA HIS A 354 -5.95 -16.13 31.22
C HIS A 354 -6.88 -15.05 30.67
N GLN A 355 -8.17 -15.34 30.61
CA GLN A 355 -9.15 -14.31 30.25
C GLN A 355 -9.33 -13.37 31.44
N ASP A 356 -9.32 -12.05 31.20
CA ASP A 356 -9.55 -11.03 32.23
C ASP A 356 -11.05 -10.98 32.54
N LEU A 357 -11.42 -11.49 33.71
CA LEU A 357 -12.80 -11.63 34.17
C LEU A 357 -12.96 -10.99 35.55
N GLY A 358 -14.20 -10.68 35.93
CA GLY A 358 -14.46 -10.01 37.20
C GLY A 358 -14.18 -8.50 37.13
N GLU A 359 -13.12 -8.02 37.79
CA GLU A 359 -12.71 -6.62 37.76
C GLU A 359 -11.63 -6.41 36.69
N LEU A 360 -12.00 -5.80 35.56
CA LEU A 360 -11.07 -5.57 34.44
C LEU A 360 -9.79 -4.87 34.88
N GLY A 361 -8.65 -5.35 34.36
CA GLY A 361 -7.32 -4.84 34.70
C GLY A 361 -6.83 -5.26 36.09
N VAL A 362 -7.47 -6.25 36.74
CA VAL A 362 -7.02 -6.82 38.01
C VAL A 362 -6.82 -8.33 37.90
N PHE A 363 -5.56 -8.77 37.86
CA PHE A 363 -5.23 -10.19 37.83
C PHE A 363 -5.67 -10.93 39.11
N ASP A 364 -6.70 -11.77 39.02
CA ASP A 364 -7.29 -12.59 40.08
C ASP A 364 -7.18 -14.10 39.79
N PHE A 365 -5.99 -14.66 40.07
CA PHE A 365 -5.75 -16.10 39.98
C PHE A 365 -5.10 -16.68 41.26
N PRO A 366 -5.61 -17.79 41.82
CA PRO A 366 -6.80 -18.54 41.40
C PRO A 366 -8.09 -17.84 41.85
N GLY A 367 -8.91 -17.43 40.88
CA GLY A 367 -10.11 -16.61 41.10
C GLY A 367 -10.95 -16.54 39.83
N ASP A 368 -11.41 -15.34 39.49
CA ASP A 368 -12.24 -15.10 38.29
C ASP A 368 -11.45 -15.31 36.99
N ASP A 369 -10.14 -15.05 36.96
CA ASP A 369 -9.30 -15.16 35.76
C ASP A 369 -8.91 -16.61 35.44
N THR A 370 -9.76 -17.25 34.66
CA THR A 370 -9.54 -18.63 34.20
C THR A 370 -8.71 -18.70 32.92
N LEU A 371 -8.11 -19.86 32.65
CA LEU A 371 -7.41 -20.12 31.39
C LEU A 371 -8.34 -19.88 30.19
N LEU A 372 -7.85 -19.12 29.21
CA LEU A 372 -8.60 -18.82 28.00
C LEU A 372 -8.91 -20.12 27.26
N SER A 373 -10.19 -20.33 26.95
CA SER A 373 -10.64 -21.46 26.15
C SER A 373 -11.09 -21.00 24.76
N ILE A 374 -10.51 -21.62 23.74
CA ILE A 374 -10.89 -21.44 22.34
C ILE A 374 -11.64 -22.70 21.90
N ASP A 375 -12.86 -22.55 21.38
CA ASP A 375 -13.73 -23.64 20.96
C ASP A 375 -13.91 -24.75 22.03
N GLY A 376 -13.94 -24.35 23.29
CA GLY A 376 -14.08 -25.28 24.43
C GLY A 376 -12.83 -26.12 24.72
N GLN A 377 -11.68 -25.80 24.13
CA GLN A 377 -10.37 -26.37 24.44
C GLN A 377 -9.47 -25.31 25.05
N ILE A 378 -8.57 -25.72 25.95
CA ILE A 378 -7.51 -24.85 26.46
C ILE A 378 -6.29 -25.08 25.55
N PRO A 379 -5.76 -24.04 24.89
CA PRO A 379 -4.54 -24.13 24.10
C PRO A 379 -3.37 -24.69 24.92
N ALA A 380 -2.48 -25.44 24.27
CA ALA A 380 -1.28 -25.91 24.93
C ALA A 380 -0.42 -24.71 25.38
N PRO A 381 0.26 -24.78 26.54
CA PRO A 381 1.18 -23.73 26.95
C PRO A 381 2.29 -23.54 25.92
N TYR A 382 2.70 -22.28 25.74
CA TYR A 382 3.91 -21.95 25.00
C TYR A 382 5.14 -22.25 25.88
N GLU A 383 6.07 -23.06 25.39
CA GLU A 383 7.31 -23.39 26.08
C GLU A 383 8.40 -22.38 25.74
N LEU A 384 8.93 -21.70 26.76
CA LEU A 384 10.06 -20.77 26.62
C LEU A 384 11.29 -21.34 27.34
N ARG A 385 12.42 -21.46 26.66
CA ARG A 385 13.67 -21.90 27.31
C ARG A 385 14.45 -20.71 27.85
N THR A 386 14.85 -20.80 29.12
CA THR A 386 15.58 -19.72 29.82
C THR A 386 17.08 -19.89 29.85
N ASN A 387 17.59 -20.99 29.28
CA ASN A 387 19.01 -21.29 29.21
C ASN A 387 19.50 -21.58 27.77
N PRO A 388 19.10 -20.79 26.75
CA PRO A 388 19.53 -21.04 25.37
C PRO A 388 21.04 -20.89 25.17
N GLY A 389 21.73 -20.21 26.09
CA GLY A 389 23.12 -19.77 25.96
C GLY A 389 23.28 -18.65 24.93
N ASN A 390 24.48 -18.11 24.78
CA ASN A 390 24.71 -16.98 23.89
C ASN A 390 24.55 -17.39 22.41
N TYR A 391 23.91 -16.56 21.60
CA TYR A 391 23.80 -16.76 20.16
C TYR A 391 23.60 -15.42 19.47
N LEU A 392 23.79 -15.39 18.16
CA LEU A 392 23.51 -14.24 17.33
C LEU A 392 22.88 -14.71 16.02
N LEU A 393 22.06 -13.87 15.41
CA LEU A 393 21.55 -14.05 14.06
C LEU A 393 22.10 -12.93 13.19
N THR A 394 22.36 -13.25 11.93
CA THR A 394 22.79 -12.30 10.90
C THR A 394 21.92 -12.50 9.66
N MET A 395 21.82 -11.46 8.85
CA MET A 395 21.21 -11.52 7.53
C MET A 395 22.08 -10.78 6.52
N ASP A 396 22.05 -11.26 5.29
CA ASP A 396 22.62 -10.54 4.16
C ASP A 396 21.86 -9.22 4.00
N GLN A 397 22.58 -8.14 3.79
CA GLN A 397 22.02 -6.79 3.83
C GLN A 397 22.90 -5.82 3.04
N PRO A 398 22.36 -4.72 2.48
CA PRO A 398 23.19 -3.63 1.98
C PRO A 398 23.93 -2.94 3.12
N LEU A 399 25.00 -2.21 2.79
CA LEU A 399 25.65 -1.32 3.74
C LEU A 399 24.80 -0.05 3.87
N GLY A 400 24.50 0.36 5.12
CA GLY A 400 23.80 1.62 5.38
C GLY A 400 24.56 2.83 4.82
N GLU A 401 23.86 3.93 4.53
CA GLU A 401 24.48 5.16 4.01
C GLU A 401 25.57 5.74 4.93
N ASP A 402 25.44 5.49 6.23
CA ASP A 402 26.41 5.86 7.27
C ASP A 402 27.55 4.85 7.43
N GLY A 403 27.55 3.75 6.67
CA GLY A 403 28.55 2.69 6.76
C GLY A 403 28.26 1.68 7.88
N THR A 404 27.02 1.59 8.36
CA THR A 404 26.62 0.63 9.40
C THR A 404 26.02 -0.65 8.81
N VAL A 405 26.11 -1.72 9.60
CA VAL A 405 25.33 -2.95 9.43
C VAL A 405 24.51 -3.22 10.68
N ILE A 406 23.38 -3.90 10.52
CA ILE A 406 22.49 -4.31 11.59
C ILE A 406 22.68 -5.80 11.87
N VAL A 407 22.96 -6.15 13.12
CA VAL A 407 22.90 -7.53 13.62
C VAL A 407 21.51 -7.74 14.23
N PRO A 408 20.60 -8.47 13.55
CA PRO A 408 19.18 -8.48 13.91
C PRO A 408 18.89 -8.96 15.32
N LEU A 409 19.67 -9.92 15.81
CA LEU A 409 19.45 -10.51 17.12
C LEU A 409 20.77 -10.91 17.75
N VAL A 410 20.99 -10.45 18.98
CA VAL A 410 22.12 -10.84 19.82
C VAL A 410 21.60 -11.26 21.18
N LEU A 411 21.93 -12.47 21.60
CA LEU A 411 21.72 -12.93 22.95
C LEU A 411 23.06 -13.16 23.64
N ILE A 412 23.30 -12.42 24.71
CA ILE A 412 24.54 -12.47 25.47
C ILE A 412 24.25 -12.42 26.98
N ASP A 413 24.94 -13.26 27.77
CA ASP A 413 24.70 -13.42 29.21
C ASP A 413 25.62 -12.58 30.11
N LEU A 414 26.63 -11.92 29.53
CA LEU A 414 27.56 -11.01 30.18
C LEU A 414 27.73 -9.74 29.32
N PRO A 415 28.22 -8.63 29.89
CA PRO A 415 28.70 -7.52 29.09
C PRO A 415 29.71 -8.00 28.03
N GLY A 416 29.63 -7.42 26.84
CA GLY A 416 30.43 -7.88 25.71
C GLY A 416 30.44 -6.95 24.53
N TRP A 417 30.92 -7.51 23.43
CA TRP A 417 31.10 -6.82 22.16
C TRP A 417 30.52 -7.65 21.04
N VAL A 418 29.84 -6.98 20.11
CA VAL A 418 29.52 -7.52 18.79
C VAL A 418 30.63 -7.05 17.86
N VAL A 419 31.41 -7.99 17.33
CA VAL A 419 32.61 -7.71 16.54
C VAL A 419 32.44 -8.27 15.13
N VAL A 420 32.72 -7.45 14.11
CA VAL A 420 32.64 -7.83 12.70
C VAL A 420 34.04 -8.04 12.15
N TYR A 421 34.26 -9.24 11.61
CA TYR A 421 35.48 -9.66 10.95
C TYR A 421 35.27 -9.74 9.44
N ALA A 422 36.25 -9.30 8.65
CA ALA A 422 36.32 -9.68 7.24
C ALA A 422 36.50 -11.20 7.11
N ASP A 423 35.89 -11.81 6.09
CA ASP A 423 36.17 -13.21 5.77
C ASP A 423 37.60 -13.38 5.23
N ALA A 424 38.30 -14.40 5.73
CA ALA A 424 39.59 -14.84 5.23
C ALA A 424 39.53 -16.34 4.90
N ASP A 425 39.03 -16.67 3.71
CA ASP A 425 38.86 -18.06 3.23
C ASP A 425 38.00 -18.92 4.19
N GLY A 426 36.97 -18.34 4.79
CA GLY A 426 36.10 -18.99 5.79
C GLY A 426 36.61 -18.93 7.24
N ASP A 427 37.81 -18.40 7.46
CA ASP A 427 38.36 -18.05 8.78
C ASP A 427 38.13 -16.58 9.12
N LEU A 428 38.35 -16.22 10.40
CA LEU A 428 38.25 -14.83 10.86
C LEU A 428 39.47 -14.04 10.39
N GLY A 429 39.24 -12.99 9.59
CA GLY A 429 40.26 -12.08 9.08
C GLY A 429 40.52 -10.88 10.00
N GLU A 430 40.63 -9.69 9.41
CA GLU A 430 40.79 -8.43 10.16
C GLU A 430 39.44 -7.97 10.76
N ILE A 431 39.50 -7.31 11.92
CA ILE A 431 38.33 -6.66 12.52
C ILE A 431 38.04 -5.40 11.71
N VAL A 432 36.81 -5.30 11.21
CA VAL A 432 36.33 -4.15 10.42
C VAL A 432 35.29 -3.33 11.17
N GLY A 433 34.83 -3.76 12.34
CA GLY A 433 33.89 -2.98 13.15
C GLY A 433 33.59 -3.67 14.47
N PHE A 434 33.16 -2.92 15.47
CA PHE A 434 32.67 -3.47 16.74
C PHE A 434 31.77 -2.47 17.47
N THR A 435 30.92 -2.97 18.37
CA THR A 435 30.11 -2.16 19.26
C THR A 435 29.93 -2.86 20.61
N GLU A 436 29.82 -2.07 21.68
CA GLU A 436 29.60 -2.57 23.05
C GLU A 436 28.13 -2.99 23.21
N VAL A 437 27.89 -4.09 23.92
CA VAL A 437 26.56 -4.60 24.24
C VAL A 437 26.47 -5.04 25.69
N GLY A 438 25.34 -4.70 26.34
CA GLY A 438 25.00 -5.23 27.65
C GLY A 438 24.48 -6.68 27.58
N PRO A 439 24.41 -7.40 28.72
CA PRO A 439 23.72 -8.68 28.79
C PRO A 439 22.24 -8.51 28.46
N GLY A 440 21.68 -9.42 27.69
CA GLY A 440 20.28 -9.31 27.25
C GLY A 440 20.00 -10.00 25.92
N LEU A 441 18.71 -10.02 25.57
CA LEU A 441 18.23 -10.20 24.21
C LEU A 441 18.16 -8.82 23.55
N LEU A 442 19.05 -8.57 22.60
CA LEU A 442 19.20 -7.30 21.91
C LEU A 442 18.77 -7.45 20.47
N ARG A 443 18.02 -6.46 19.97
CA ARG A 443 17.54 -6.39 18.59
C ARG A 443 18.24 -5.26 17.87
N ASP A 444 18.40 -5.44 16.56
CA ASP A 444 18.90 -4.42 15.64
C ASP A 444 20.20 -3.73 16.11
N VAL A 445 21.17 -4.54 16.54
CA VAL A 445 22.45 -4.03 17.03
C VAL A 445 23.23 -3.45 15.86
N SER A 446 23.35 -2.12 15.82
CA SER A 446 24.10 -1.41 14.79
C SER A 446 25.60 -1.45 15.03
N VAL A 447 26.37 -1.77 13.99
CA VAL A 447 27.83 -1.79 14.00
C VAL A 447 28.37 -0.96 12.84
N GLN A 448 29.14 0.07 13.15
CA GLN A 448 29.88 0.85 12.16
C GLN A 448 31.01 0.01 11.57
N LEU A 449 31.13 -0.02 10.23
CA LEU A 449 32.21 -0.70 9.54
C LEU A 449 33.24 0.27 8.95
N ASP A 450 34.51 -0.13 9.04
CA ASP A 450 35.67 0.50 8.45
C ASP A 450 36.22 -0.38 7.32
N GLY A 451 36.21 0.13 6.08
CA GLY A 451 36.81 -0.56 4.94
C GLY A 451 36.00 -1.73 4.36
N ALA A 452 34.69 -1.78 4.62
CA ALA A 452 33.80 -2.78 4.03
C ALA A 452 33.47 -2.50 2.54
N SER A 453 33.18 -3.56 1.78
CA SER A 453 32.86 -3.47 0.35
C SER A 453 31.65 -4.35 0.00
N PRO A 454 30.74 -3.88 -0.88
CA PRO A 454 29.65 -4.70 -1.41
C PRO A 454 30.16 -6.00 -2.04
N GLY A 455 29.36 -7.06 -1.94
CA GLY A 455 29.69 -8.43 -2.35
C GLY A 455 30.66 -9.16 -1.42
N GLY A 456 31.18 -8.50 -0.37
CA GLY A 456 32.08 -9.11 0.61
C GLY A 456 31.33 -9.97 1.63
N THR A 457 31.96 -11.07 2.06
CA THR A 457 31.49 -11.88 3.19
C THR A 457 32.20 -11.44 4.47
N TYR A 458 31.44 -11.40 5.57
CA TYR A 458 31.89 -10.99 6.89
C TYR A 458 31.38 -11.97 7.95
N HIS A 459 32.02 -11.99 9.12
CA HIS A 459 31.61 -12.79 10.27
C HIS A 459 31.36 -11.90 11.47
N VAL A 460 30.16 -11.99 12.03
CA VAL A 460 29.87 -11.41 13.35
C VAL A 460 30.28 -12.41 14.42
N VAL A 461 30.99 -11.95 15.45
CA VAL A 461 31.50 -12.73 16.58
C VAL A 461 31.13 -12.03 17.88
N LEU A 462 30.65 -12.78 18.87
CA LEU A 462 30.47 -12.24 20.23
C LEU A 462 31.76 -12.37 21.03
N HIS A 463 32.20 -11.28 21.64
CA HIS A 463 33.32 -11.24 22.58
C HIS A 463 32.83 -10.86 23.97
N VAL A 464 33.42 -11.42 25.01
CA VAL A 464 33.19 -10.96 26.39
C VAL A 464 33.94 -9.65 26.61
N ASP A 465 33.36 -8.72 27.36
CA ASP A 465 34.03 -7.50 27.81
C ASP A 465 34.68 -7.78 29.16
N ASN A 466 36.01 -7.81 29.19
CA ASN A 466 36.77 -8.28 30.33
C ASN A 466 37.97 -7.35 30.62
N ALA A 467 38.51 -7.42 31.83
CA ALA A 467 39.53 -6.52 32.36
C ALA A 467 39.07 -5.06 32.55
N GLU A 468 39.00 -4.23 31.51
CA GLU A 468 38.53 -2.84 31.59
C GLU A 468 37.19 -2.68 30.86
N LEU A 469 36.10 -2.64 31.63
CA LEU A 469 34.74 -2.53 31.08
C LEU A 469 34.58 -1.33 30.15
N GLY A 470 34.00 -1.55 28.98
CA GLY A 470 33.77 -0.54 27.95
C GLY A 470 35.01 -0.17 27.12
N VAL A 471 36.11 -0.93 27.25
CA VAL A 471 37.31 -0.77 26.42
C VAL A 471 37.58 -2.06 25.65
N PHE A 472 37.44 -2.02 24.32
CA PHE A 472 37.64 -3.22 23.51
C PHE A 472 39.12 -3.60 23.39
N GLU A 473 39.44 -4.82 23.79
CA GLU A 473 40.79 -5.40 23.90
C GLU A 473 40.92 -6.68 23.06
N PRO A 474 41.15 -6.56 21.74
CA PRO A 474 41.04 -7.69 20.83
C PRO A 474 42.08 -8.78 21.11
N PRO A 475 41.72 -10.08 20.94
CA PRO A 475 42.59 -11.21 21.28
C PRO A 475 43.95 -11.22 20.55
N ALA A 476 44.00 -10.62 19.36
CA ALA A 476 45.19 -10.55 18.50
C ALA A 476 46.09 -9.32 18.79
N GLY A 477 45.82 -8.53 19.83
CA GLY A 477 46.65 -7.39 20.23
C GLY A 477 48.05 -7.80 20.71
N GLU A 478 49.00 -6.85 20.71
CA GLU A 478 50.41 -7.08 21.09
C GLU A 478 50.59 -7.69 22.49
N ASP A 479 49.63 -7.43 23.39
CA ASP A 479 49.62 -7.94 24.77
C ASP A 479 48.72 -9.19 24.97
N GLY A 480 48.08 -9.69 23.92
CA GLY A 480 47.07 -10.77 23.98
C GLY A 480 45.82 -10.32 24.73
N GLY A 481 44.93 -9.60 24.04
CA GLY A 481 43.77 -8.93 24.63
C GLY A 481 42.81 -9.85 25.39
N ASN A 482 42.11 -9.27 26.38
CA ASN A 482 41.30 -10.03 27.33
C ASN A 482 39.87 -10.29 26.84
N ASP A 483 39.43 -9.61 25.78
CA ASP A 483 38.08 -9.76 25.22
C ASP A 483 38.04 -10.94 24.27
N ILE A 484 38.06 -12.14 24.86
CA ILE A 484 38.04 -13.39 24.13
C ILE A 484 36.65 -13.68 23.55
N PRO A 485 36.55 -14.39 22.40
CA PRO A 485 35.26 -14.76 21.84
C PRO A 485 34.49 -15.69 22.79
N PHE A 486 33.17 -15.50 22.89
CA PHE A 486 32.32 -16.50 23.52
C PHE A 486 32.36 -17.81 22.74
N GLN A 487 32.30 -18.91 23.47
CA GLN A 487 32.35 -20.25 22.91
C GLN A 487 31.19 -21.11 23.36
N ARG A 488 30.62 -21.87 22.41
CA ARG A 488 29.66 -22.94 22.67
C ARG A 488 30.29 -24.24 22.21
N ASN A 489 30.42 -25.22 23.11
CA ASN A 489 31.05 -26.51 22.79
C ASN A 489 32.46 -26.40 22.17
N ARG A 490 33.27 -25.43 22.65
CA ARG A 490 34.62 -25.09 22.11
C ARG A 490 34.64 -24.51 20.69
N ALA A 491 33.49 -24.18 20.12
CA ALA A 491 33.39 -23.42 18.88
C ALA A 491 33.07 -21.96 19.22
N VAL A 492 33.70 -21.03 18.51
CA VAL A 492 33.37 -19.60 18.58
C VAL A 492 31.93 -19.40 18.14
N ILE A 493 31.19 -18.57 18.88
CA ILE A 493 29.85 -18.15 18.49
C ILE A 493 30.01 -17.06 17.42
N ARG A 494 29.83 -17.46 16.17
CA ARG A 494 29.91 -16.58 15.00
C ARG A 494 28.81 -16.89 13.99
N ALA A 495 28.37 -15.90 13.23
CA ALA A 495 27.53 -16.11 12.05
C ALA A 495 28.00 -15.23 10.88
N PRO A 496 28.01 -15.76 9.64
CA PRO A 496 28.41 -15.00 8.47
C PRO A 496 27.26 -14.15 7.92
N PHE A 497 27.59 -13.12 7.16
CA PHE A 497 26.67 -12.42 6.27
C PHE A 497 27.42 -11.87 5.06
N THR A 498 26.67 -11.56 4.01
CA THR A 498 27.16 -10.92 2.79
C THR A 498 26.62 -9.51 2.70
N LEU A 499 27.49 -8.56 2.37
CA LEU A 499 27.03 -7.23 1.99
C LEU A 499 26.46 -7.26 0.58
N LEU A 500 25.20 -6.89 0.45
CA LEU A 500 24.53 -6.76 -0.84
C LEU A 500 24.95 -5.45 -1.53
N ASP A 501 24.84 -5.43 -2.85
CA ASP A 501 24.93 -4.18 -3.60
C ASP A 501 23.72 -3.30 -3.22
N ALA A 502 23.91 -1.98 -3.14
CA ALA A 502 22.85 -1.05 -2.74
C ALA A 502 21.66 -0.99 -3.73
N ASP A 503 21.83 -1.55 -4.94
CA ASP A 503 20.85 -1.53 -6.04
C ASP A 503 20.25 -2.93 -6.36
N ALA A 504 20.41 -3.91 -5.46
CA ALA A 504 20.04 -5.33 -5.70
C ALA A 504 18.70 -5.75 -5.09
#